data_AF-A0A2V8JF12-F1
#
_entry.id   AF-A0A2V8JF12-F1
#
_cell.length_a   1.000
_cell.length_b   1.000
_cell.length_c   1.000
_cell.angle_alpha   90.00
_cell.angle_beta   90.00
_cell.angle_gamma   90.00
#
_symmetry.space_group_name_H-M   'P 1'
#
loop_
_entity.id
_entity.type
_entity.pdbx_description
1 polymer ?
#
loop_
_entity_poly.entity_id
_entity_poly.type
_entity_poly.pdbx_seq_one_letter_code
_entity_poly.pdbx_strand_id
1 'polypeptide(L)'
;MSKRTAPVSIVCVVVWLTIGMTAGAQQGAKGGQWPNHGGDKGSTKYSPLGQITRTNVRNLSIAWRRPAVADEFRKRRPDLTFPHLFRSTPLILQPEHWVLA
;
A
#
# COMPACT_ATOMS: atom_id res chain seq x y z
N MET A 1 31.00 -37.00 -28.86
CA MET A 1 31.11 -36.18 -27.64
C MET A 1 30.01 -35.13 -27.63
N SER A 2 28.82 -35.47 -27.12
CA SER A 2 27.67 -34.56 -27.07
C SER A 2 27.67 -33.78 -25.76
N LYS A 3 27.57 -32.45 -25.86
CA LYS A 3 27.85 -31.51 -24.78
C LYS A 3 26.69 -31.48 -23.77
N ARG A 4 27.04 -31.53 -22.49
CA ARG A 4 26.13 -31.45 -21.32
C ARG A 4 25.57 -30.02 -21.11
N THR A 5 25.15 -29.33 -22.17
CA THR A 5 24.70 -27.92 -22.12
C THR A 5 23.21 -27.75 -21.84
N ALA A 6 22.40 -28.78 -22.10
CA ALA A 6 20.97 -28.79 -21.79
C ALA A 6 20.60 -28.44 -20.33
N PRO A 7 21.26 -28.98 -19.28
CA PRO A 7 20.88 -28.66 -17.90
C PRO A 7 21.19 -27.21 -17.52
N VAL A 8 22.26 -26.61 -18.05
CA VAL A 8 22.63 -25.21 -17.76
C VAL A 8 21.61 -24.24 -18.34
N SER A 9 21.16 -24.48 -19.58
CA SER A 9 20.13 -23.64 -20.21
C SER A 9 18.79 -23.73 -19.47
N ILE A 10 18.40 -24.93 -19.00
CA ILE A 10 17.17 -25.12 -18.22
C ILE A 10 17.25 -24.38 -16.89
N VAL A 11 18.38 -24.47 -16.18
CA VAL A 11 18.58 -23.75 -14.91
C VAL A 11 18.50 -22.24 -15.13
N CYS A 12 19.14 -21.70 -16.17
CA CYS A 12 19.07 -20.26 -16.48
C CYS A 12 17.63 -19.80 -16.78
N VAL A 13 16.86 -20.59 -17.52
CA VAL A 13 15.44 -20.27 -17.82
C VAL A 13 14.59 -20.31 -16.56
N VAL A 14 14.79 -21.29 -15.67
CA VAL A 14 14.07 -21.37 -14.39
C VAL A 14 14.43 -20.20 -13.47
N VAL A 15 15.70 -19.81 -13.41
CA VAL A 15 16.15 -18.63 -12.65
C VAL A 15 15.55 -17.35 -13.21
N TRP A 16 15.49 -17.18 -14.53
CA TRP A 16 14.86 -16.02 -15.16
C TRP A 16 13.36 -15.93 -14.89
N LEU A 17 12.65 -17.05 -14.98
CA LEU A 17 11.20 -17.10 -14.72
C LEU A 17 10.87 -16.79 -13.25
N THR A 18 11.69 -17.27 -12.31
CA THR A 18 11.47 -17.04 -10.87
C THR A 18 11.71 -15.58 -10.48
N ILE A 19 12.74 -14.91 -11.03
CA ILE A 19 12.98 -13.47 -10.78
C ILE A 19 11.82 -12.61 -11.29
N GLY A 20 11.32 -12.88 -12.51
CA GLY A 20 10.22 -12.11 -13.11
C GLY A 20 8.92 -12.13 -12.31
N MET A 21 8.59 -13.27 -11.66
CA MET A 21 7.38 -13.40 -10.85
C MET A 21 7.43 -12.58 -9.55
N THR A 22 8.61 -12.44 -8.92
CA THR A 22 8.75 -11.68 -7.67
C THR A 22 8.57 -10.17 -7.86
N ALA A 23 9.00 -9.64 -9.01
CA ALA A 23 8.93 -8.21 -9.32
C ALA A 23 7.49 -7.68 -9.44
N GLY A 24 6.52 -8.53 -9.78
CA GLY A 24 5.09 -8.16 -9.83
C GLY A 24 4.47 -8.03 -8.43
N ALA A 25 4.86 -8.91 -7.51
CA ALA A 25 4.33 -8.95 -6.15
C ALA A 25 4.89 -7.85 -5.22
N GLN A 26 6.01 -7.20 -5.59
CA GLN A 26 6.66 -6.17 -4.78
C GLN A 26 6.32 -4.73 -5.21
N GLN A 27 5.38 -4.55 -6.14
CA GLN A 27 5.08 -3.23 -6.67
C GLN A 27 4.31 -2.34 -5.69
N GLY A 28 3.48 -2.96 -4.83
CA GLY A 28 2.65 -2.24 -3.87
C GLY A 28 1.69 -1.23 -4.51
N ALA A 29 1.22 -0.28 -3.70
CA ALA A 29 0.34 0.79 -4.14
C ALA A 29 1.14 1.89 -4.86
N LYS A 30 0.96 2.05 -6.18
CA LYS A 30 1.72 3.01 -7.02
C LYS A 30 1.07 4.39 -7.09
N GLY A 31 1.85 5.38 -7.52
CA GLY A 31 1.36 6.71 -7.89
C GLY A 31 0.73 7.50 -6.74
N GLY A 32 1.12 7.22 -5.49
CA GLY A 32 0.53 7.84 -4.29
C GLY A 32 -0.90 7.39 -3.98
N GLN A 33 -1.40 6.37 -4.67
CA GLN A 33 -2.74 5.82 -4.43
C GLN A 33 -2.73 4.79 -3.30
N TRP A 34 -3.92 4.43 -2.82
CA TRP A 34 -4.15 3.34 -1.88
C TRP A 34 -5.54 2.71 -2.12
N PRO A 35 -5.76 2.02 -3.27
CA PRO A 35 -7.08 1.60 -3.73
C PRO A 35 -7.68 0.42 -2.96
N ASN A 36 -6.87 -0.38 -2.27
CA ASN A 36 -7.31 -1.59 -1.60
C ASN A 36 -6.98 -1.56 -0.11
N HIS A 37 -7.79 -2.29 0.68
CA HIS A 37 -7.44 -2.60 2.06
C HIS A 37 -6.18 -3.50 2.09
N GLY A 38 -5.01 -2.87 2.26
CA GLY A 38 -3.71 -3.52 2.11
C GLY A 38 -2.82 -2.92 1.01
N GLY A 39 -3.24 -1.84 0.35
CA GLY A 39 -2.49 -1.10 -0.66
C GLY A 39 -2.74 -1.60 -2.08
N ASP A 40 -2.75 -2.92 -2.26
CA ASP A 40 -2.94 -3.56 -3.56
C ASP A 40 -3.72 -4.88 -3.41
N LYS A 41 -4.00 -5.56 -4.55
CA LYS A 41 -4.73 -6.85 -4.55
C LYS A 41 -3.98 -7.96 -3.80
N GLY A 42 -2.65 -7.89 -3.72
CA GLY A 42 -1.82 -8.83 -2.96
C GLY A 42 -1.79 -8.55 -1.45
N SER A 43 -2.41 -7.46 -0.98
CA SER A 43 -2.33 -7.02 0.43
C SER A 43 -0.89 -6.88 0.94
N THR A 44 0.02 -6.43 0.07
CA THR A 44 1.47 -6.30 0.34
C THR A 44 1.77 -5.29 1.45
N LYS A 45 0.87 -4.33 1.66
CA LYS A 45 1.04 -3.20 2.59
C LYS A 45 2.27 -2.35 2.27
N TYR A 46 2.69 -2.36 1.01
CA TYR A 46 3.89 -1.69 0.53
C TYR A 46 3.57 -0.44 -0.29
N SER A 47 4.36 0.61 -0.09
CA SER A 47 4.38 1.80 -0.95
C SER A 47 5.80 2.01 -1.47
N PRO A 48 6.00 2.23 -2.78
CA PRO A 48 7.31 2.54 -3.36
C PRO A 48 7.76 3.99 -3.12
N LEU A 49 6.96 4.83 -2.45
CA LEU A 49 7.33 6.22 -2.15
C LEU A 49 8.50 6.29 -1.16
N GLY A 50 9.55 7.02 -1.53
CA GLY A 50 10.78 7.19 -0.74
C GLY A 50 10.96 8.55 -0.07
N GLN A 51 9.94 9.42 -0.09
CA GLN A 51 10.06 10.79 0.47
C GLN A 51 10.29 10.79 1.99
N ILE A 52 9.67 9.83 2.69
CA ILE A 52 9.85 9.63 4.13
C ILE A 52 10.90 8.54 4.32
N THR A 53 11.95 8.86 5.07
CA THR A 53 13.13 8.03 5.27
C THR A 53 13.49 7.96 6.76
N ARG A 54 14.43 7.07 7.10
CA ARG A 54 14.96 6.94 8.48
C ARG A 54 15.49 8.26 9.04
N THR A 55 16.05 9.12 8.21
CA THR A 55 16.71 10.36 8.66
C THR A 55 15.72 11.50 8.88
N ASN A 56 14.55 11.48 8.23
CA ASN A 56 13.57 12.57 8.28
C ASN A 56 12.24 12.20 8.96
N VAL A 57 11.98 10.93 9.29
CA VAL A 57 10.72 10.48 9.93
C VAL A 57 10.41 11.23 11.24
N ARG A 58 11.45 11.64 11.97
CA ARG A 58 11.34 12.42 13.21
C ARG A 58 10.76 13.83 13.01
N ASN A 59 10.74 14.34 11.78
CA ASN A 59 10.26 15.68 11.46
C ASN A 59 8.78 15.68 11.05
N LEU A 60 8.11 14.52 11.00
CA LEU A 60 6.71 14.44 10.64
C LEU A 60 5.84 15.12 11.71
N SER A 61 4.84 15.86 11.26
CA SER A 61 3.83 16.49 12.09
C SER A 61 2.44 16.12 11.60
N ILE A 62 1.43 16.26 12.46
CA ILE A 62 0.05 16.02 12.06
C ILE A 62 -0.40 17.13 11.11
N ALA A 63 -0.74 16.77 9.88
CA ALA A 63 -1.31 17.69 8.91
C ALA A 63 -2.80 17.99 9.20
N TRP A 64 -3.57 16.98 9.61
CA TRP A 64 -5.00 17.11 9.92
C TRP A 64 -5.52 15.93 10.75
N ARG A 65 -6.72 16.09 11.33
CA ARG A 65 -7.48 15.02 11.99
C ARG A 65 -8.94 15.10 11.57
N ARG A 66 -9.62 13.95 11.53
CA ARG A 66 -11.07 13.88 11.37
C ARG A 66 -11.72 13.13 12.54
N PRO A 67 -12.99 13.43 12.85
CA PRO A 67 -13.82 12.56 13.69
C PRO A 67 -13.96 11.16 13.08
N ALA A 68 -14.11 10.14 13.94
CA ALA A 68 -14.36 8.76 13.50
C ALA A 68 -15.67 8.66 12.69
N VAL A 69 -16.69 9.42 13.10
CA VAL A 69 -18.02 9.43 12.50
C VAL A 69 -18.46 10.88 12.28
N ALA A 70 -19.25 11.12 11.23
CA ALA A 70 -19.76 12.45 10.91
C ALA A 70 -20.57 13.06 12.07
N ASP A 71 -20.51 14.39 12.17
CA ASP A 71 -21.12 15.14 13.28
C ASP A 71 -22.64 14.95 13.37
N GLU A 72 -23.31 14.70 12.25
CA GLU A 72 -24.75 14.43 12.22
C GLU A 72 -25.13 13.21 13.06
N PHE A 73 -24.34 12.14 13.01
CA PHE A 73 -24.58 10.93 13.79
C PHE A 73 -24.31 11.17 15.27
N ARG A 74 -23.27 11.96 15.60
CA ARG A 74 -22.96 12.33 16.99
C ARG A 74 -24.08 13.17 17.62
N LYS A 75 -24.68 14.09 16.86
CA LYS A 75 -25.81 14.92 17.32
C LYS A 75 -27.06 14.08 17.57
N ARG A 76 -27.33 13.09 16.72
CA ARG A 76 -28.50 12.20 16.85
C ARG A 76 -28.33 11.12 17.93
N ARG A 77 -27.10 10.72 18.22
CA ARG A 77 -26.76 9.65 19.19
C ARG A 77 -25.60 10.10 20.09
N PRO A 78 -25.87 10.95 21.10
CA PRO A 78 -24.85 11.41 22.02
C PRO A 78 -24.29 10.30 22.92
N ASP A 79 -25.01 9.18 23.06
CA ASP A 79 -24.64 7.96 23.79
C ASP A 79 -23.75 7.01 22.96
N LEU A 80 -23.50 7.34 21.68
CA LEU A 80 -22.78 6.47 20.76
C LEU A 80 -21.33 6.24 21.24
N THR A 81 -21.07 5.02 21.69
CA THR A 81 -19.75 4.55 22.08
C THR A 81 -19.09 3.82 20.91
N PHE A 82 -17.82 4.12 20.65
CA PHE A 82 -17.07 3.44 19.60
C PHE A 82 -16.24 2.31 20.19
N PRO A 83 -16.33 1.09 19.62
CA PRO A 83 -15.43 0.03 20.02
C PRO A 83 -14.00 0.45 19.70
N HIS A 84 -13.05 0.03 20.54
CA HIS A 84 -11.61 0.27 20.34
C HIS A 84 -11.07 -0.27 19.00
N LEU A 85 -11.86 -1.11 18.32
CA LEU A 85 -11.55 -1.74 17.04
C LEU A 85 -12.22 -1.02 15.85
N PHE A 86 -12.47 0.29 15.93
CA PHE A 86 -12.99 1.04 14.79
C PHE A 86 -12.02 0.95 13.59
N ARG A 87 -12.40 0.18 12.56
CA ARG A 87 -11.63 0.01 11.33
C ARG A 87 -12.23 0.86 10.22
N SER A 88 -11.59 2.00 9.97
CA SER A 88 -11.92 2.88 8.85
C SER A 88 -10.63 3.22 8.11
N THR A 89 -10.08 2.22 7.41
CA THR A 89 -8.90 2.41 6.56
C THR A 89 -9.33 3.22 5.34
N PRO A 90 -8.86 4.47 5.18
CA PRO A 90 -9.22 5.27 4.02
C PRO A 90 -8.65 4.63 2.75
N LEU A 91 -9.39 4.76 1.65
CA LEU A 91 -8.91 4.43 0.32
C LEU A 91 -8.58 5.72 -0.42
N ILE A 92 -7.43 5.74 -1.08
CA ILE A 92 -6.98 6.88 -1.88
C ILE A 92 -7.01 6.44 -3.33
N LEU A 93 -7.78 7.16 -4.13
CA LEU A 93 -7.86 6.99 -5.58
C LEU A 93 -7.49 8.32 -6.22
N GLN A 94 -6.67 8.29 -7.27
CA GLN A 94 -6.37 9.47 -8.10
C GLN A 94 -5.94 10.71 -7.27
N PRO A 95 -4.81 10.65 -6.55
CA PRO A 95 -4.35 11.68 -5.62
C PRO A 95 -4.11 13.06 -6.28
N GLU A 96 -3.93 13.11 -7.60
CA GLU A 96 -3.74 14.33 -8.38
C GLU A 96 -4.98 15.24 -8.48
N HIS A 97 -6.16 14.78 -8.05
CA HIS A 97 -7.40 15.57 -8.10
C HIS A 97 -7.75 16.29 -6.79
N TRP A 98 -6.97 16.10 -5.72
CA TRP A 98 -7.31 16.58 -4.36
C TRP A 98 -6.80 18.00 -4.05
N VAL A 99 -6.35 18.76 -5.06
CA VAL A 99 -5.81 20.13 -4.89
C VAL A 99 -6.91 21.21 -4.95
N LEU A 100 -8.18 20.86 -5.11
CA LEU A 100 -9.28 21.83 -5.15
C LEU A 100 -10.36 21.51 -4.10
N ALA A 101 -10.12 21.93 -2.86
CA ALA A 101 -11.14 22.28 -1.87
C ALA A 101 -10.51 23.11 -0.74
#